data_AF-A0A7S3ANE2-F1
#
_entry.id   AF-A0A7S3ANE2-F1
#
_cell.length_a   1.000
_cell.length_b   1.000
_cell.length_c   1.000
_cell.angle_alpha   90.00
_cell.angle_beta   90.00
_cell.angle_gamma   90.00
#
_symmetry.space_group_name_H-M   'P 1'
#
loop_
_entity.id
_entity.type
_entity.pdbx_description
1 polymer ?
#
loop_
_entity_poly.entity_id
_entity_poly.type
_entity_poly.pdbx_seq_one_letter_code
_entity_poly.pdbx_strand_id
1 'polypeptide(L)'
;MPPLMLSTGDYLFFYDSLGVWNQTGETGFQPGWAVLNGSDPTQVLQRAQVPPMPFTLPWEKGIPPWGCNVPLVTNLGGGHAIPSQKPAEDKFRLYFGGADAVVGTAVATVRFH
;
A
#
# COMPACT_ATOMS: atom_id res chain seq x y z
N MET A 1 -3.90 8.41 -0.82
CA MET A 1 -4.26 8.83 0.56
C MET A 1 -3.30 9.91 1.06
N PRO A 2 -3.62 10.70 2.10
CA PRO A 2 -2.67 11.66 2.69
C PRO A 2 -1.38 10.98 3.20
N PRO A 3 -0.23 11.67 3.19
CA PRO A 3 1.00 11.14 3.79
C PRO A 3 0.85 10.91 5.30
N LEU A 4 1.54 9.89 5.80
CA LEU A 4 1.63 9.54 7.21
C LEU A 4 2.99 9.97 7.76
N MET A 5 3.02 10.63 8.91
CA MET A 5 4.27 11.08 9.52
C MET A 5 4.96 9.93 10.24
N LEU A 6 6.25 9.76 9.97
CA LEU A 6 7.15 8.87 10.68
C LEU A 6 7.67 9.55 11.95
N SER A 7 8.08 8.76 12.93
CA SER A 7 8.71 9.23 14.17
C SER A 7 10.03 9.99 13.94
N THR A 8 10.67 9.81 12.78
CA THR A 8 11.84 10.59 12.33
C THR A 8 11.50 12.00 11.89
N GLY A 9 10.22 12.31 11.66
CA GLY A 9 9.75 13.54 11.03
C GLY A 9 9.58 13.45 9.50
N ASP A 10 10.05 12.37 8.88
CA ASP A 10 9.82 12.10 7.45
C ASP A 10 8.38 11.65 7.17
N TYR A 11 8.00 11.63 5.89
CA TYR A 11 6.65 11.23 5.48
C TYR A 11 6.66 9.90 4.74
N LEU A 12 5.82 8.96 5.18
CA LEU A 12 5.46 7.77 4.44
C LEU A 12 4.20 8.05 3.58
N PHE A 13 4.36 7.97 2.27
CA PHE A 13 3.29 8.17 1.31
C PHE A 13 2.93 6.86 0.62
N PHE A 14 1.68 6.43 0.75
CA PHE A 14 1.11 5.32 -0.01
C PHE A 14 0.30 5.86 -1.19
N TYR A 15 0.50 5.27 -2.36
CA TYR A 15 -0.13 5.67 -3.62
C TYR A 15 -0.56 4.44 -4.42
N ASP A 16 -1.60 4.58 -5.23
CA ASP A 16 -1.98 3.53 -6.16
C ASP A 16 -0.98 3.52 -7.32
N SER A 17 -0.34 2.39 -7.52
CA SER A 17 0.66 2.17 -8.56
C SER A 17 0.14 1.18 -9.58
N LEU A 18 0.65 1.29 -10.80
CA LEU A 18 0.47 0.26 -11.81
C LEU A 18 1.75 -0.59 -11.82
N GLY A 19 1.59 -1.91 -11.67
CA GLY A 19 2.70 -2.84 -11.87
C GLY A 19 3.21 -2.80 -13.31
N VAL A 20 4.25 -3.59 -13.61
CA VAL A 20 4.71 -3.77 -15.00
C VAL A 20 3.56 -4.33 -15.82
N TRP A 21 3.10 -3.58 -16.84
CA TRP A 21 2.13 -4.05 -17.85
C TRP A 21 2.79 -5.16 -18.69
N ASN A 22 2.83 -6.40 -18.18
CA ASN A 22 3.35 -7.52 -18.94
C ASN A 22 2.29 -8.00 -19.95
N GLN A 23 2.76 -8.52 -21.08
CA GLN A 23 1.93 -8.94 -22.21
C GLN A 23 1.02 -10.14 -21.90
N THR A 24 1.12 -10.71 -20.68
CA THR A 24 0.22 -11.77 -20.19
C THR A 24 -1.03 -11.22 -19.50
N GLY A 25 -1.14 -9.90 -19.29
CA GLY A 25 -2.40 -9.24 -18.91
C GLY A 25 -2.82 -9.38 -17.44
N GLU A 26 -1.96 -9.91 -16.56
CA GLU A 26 -2.28 -10.09 -15.13
C GLU A 26 -1.82 -8.90 -14.28
N THR A 27 -2.15 -7.68 -14.71
CA THR A 27 -1.65 -6.46 -14.06
C THR A 27 -2.82 -5.56 -13.72
N GLY A 28 -2.78 -4.96 -12.54
CA GLY A 28 -3.74 -3.93 -12.15
C GLY A 28 -3.21 -3.10 -10.99
N PHE A 29 -4.07 -2.27 -10.39
CA PHE A 29 -3.67 -1.28 -9.41
C PHE A 29 -3.21 -1.93 -8.10
N GLN A 30 -1.96 -1.68 -7.72
CA GLN A 30 -1.36 -2.20 -6.50
C GLN A 30 -0.76 -1.06 -5.68
N PRO A 31 -0.71 -1.15 -4.34
CA PRO A 31 -0.27 -0.01 -3.53
C PRO A 31 1.25 0.14 -3.61
N GLY A 32 1.75 1.27 -4.08
CA GLY A 32 3.14 1.66 -3.92
C GLY A 32 3.36 2.41 -2.61
N TRP A 33 4.63 2.59 -2.23
CA TRP A 33 5.00 3.46 -1.13
C TRP A 33 6.28 4.23 -1.44
N ALA A 34 6.41 5.41 -0.83
CA ALA A 34 7.61 6.23 -0.83
C ALA A 34 7.80 6.88 0.55
N VAL A 35 9.06 7.03 0.96
CA VAL A 35 9.46 7.88 2.08
C VAL A 35 9.97 9.18 1.50
N LEU A 36 9.37 10.29 1.92
CA LEU A 36 9.71 11.64 1.52
C LEU A 36 10.39 12.35 2.68
N ASN A 37 11.36 13.21 2.39
CA ASN A 37 12.02 14.02 3.41
C ASN A 37 11.01 14.96 4.08
N GLY A 38 10.99 14.95 5.42
CA GLY A 38 10.05 15.76 6.22
C GLY A 38 10.24 17.27 6.08
N SER A 39 11.48 17.71 5.85
CA SER A 39 11.83 19.14 5.68
C SER A 39 11.71 19.62 4.23
N ASP A 40 11.80 18.70 3.26
CA ASP A 40 11.67 18.97 1.84
C ASP A 40 10.97 17.80 1.12
N PRO A 41 9.64 17.82 0.99
CA PRO A 41 8.88 16.70 0.42
C PRO A 41 9.11 16.51 -1.08
N THR A 42 9.91 17.36 -1.74
CA THR A 42 10.33 17.13 -3.13
C THR A 42 11.41 16.04 -3.23
N GLN A 43 12.04 15.68 -2.12
CA GLN A 43 13.07 14.65 -2.06
C GLN A 43 12.48 13.30 -1.65
N VAL A 44 12.61 12.31 -2.54
CA VAL A 44 12.28 10.91 -2.25
C VAL A 44 13.50 10.23 -1.63
N LEU A 45 13.42 9.87 -0.35
CA LEU A 45 14.48 9.17 0.39
C LEU A 45 14.51 7.68 0.05
N GLN A 46 13.33 7.07 -0.09
CA GLN A 46 13.18 5.66 -0.42
C GLN A 46 11.84 5.42 -1.12
N ARG A 47 11.74 4.37 -1.94
CA ARG A 47 10.46 3.93 -2.52
C ARG A 47 10.43 2.44 -2.81
N ALA A 48 9.23 1.89 -2.90
CA ALA A 48 9.01 0.53 -3.37
C ALA A 48 9.59 0.34 -4.78
N GLN A 49 10.38 -0.72 -4.99
CA GLN A 49 10.83 -1.14 -6.32
C GLN A 49 9.85 -2.12 -6.98
N VAL A 50 9.15 -2.89 -6.16
CA VAL A 50 8.09 -3.81 -6.56
C VAL A 50 6.88 -3.59 -5.66
N PRO A 51 5.68 -3.95 -6.14
CA PRO A 51 4.48 -3.88 -5.32
C PRO A 51 4.60 -4.76 -4.06
N PRO A 52 4.24 -4.24 -2.88
CA PRO A 52 4.35 -4.92 -1.59
C PRO A 52 3.24 -5.95 -1.36
N MET A 53 2.15 -5.91 -2.13
CA MET A 53 0.99 -6.79 -1.98
C MET A 53 0.62 -7.42 -3.33
N PRO A 54 1.16 -8.61 -3.65
CA PRO A 54 0.76 -9.35 -4.85
C PRO A 54 -0.64 -9.96 -4.70
N PHE A 55 -1.37 -10.05 -5.81
CA PHE A 55 -2.70 -10.67 -5.84
C PHE A 55 -2.60 -12.20 -5.78
N THR A 56 -2.83 -12.75 -4.59
CA THR A 56 -2.69 -14.19 -4.30
C THR A 56 -3.99 -14.85 -3.86
N LEU A 57 -5.02 -14.07 -3.55
CA LEU A 57 -6.29 -14.55 -2.99
C LEU A 57 -7.36 -14.71 -4.08
N PRO A 58 -8.28 -15.68 -3.95
CA PRO A 58 -9.32 -15.92 -4.95
C PRO A 58 -10.24 -14.71 -5.21
N TRP A 59 -10.60 -13.96 -4.17
CA TRP A 59 -11.49 -12.79 -4.29
C TRP A 59 -10.83 -11.64 -5.07
N GLU A 60 -9.50 -11.53 -5.05
CA GLU A 60 -8.76 -10.51 -5.80
C GLU A 60 -8.87 -10.76 -7.32
N LYS A 61 -9.16 -12.01 -7.70
CA LYS A 61 -9.21 -12.47 -9.09
C LYS A 61 -10.63 -12.71 -9.60
N GLY A 62 -11.64 -12.51 -8.76
CA GLY A 62 -13.04 -12.81 -9.11
C GLY A 62 -13.32 -14.31 -9.29
N ILE A 63 -12.52 -15.18 -8.66
CA ILE A 63 -12.70 -16.64 -8.77
C ILE A 63 -13.94 -17.04 -7.96
N PRO A 64 -14.89 -17.83 -8.51
CA PRO A 64 -16.07 -18.27 -7.76
C PRO A 64 -15.75 -18.98 -6.42
N PRO A 65 -16.56 -18.81 -5.36
CA PRO A 65 -17.81 -18.04 -5.32
C PRO A 65 -17.62 -16.53 -5.08
N TRP A 66 -16.39 -16.04 -5.07
CA TRP A 66 -16.08 -14.64 -4.77
C TRP A 66 -16.14 -13.79 -6.04
N GLY A 67 -17.30 -13.18 -6.30
CA GLY A 67 -17.45 -12.21 -7.39
C GLY A 67 -16.63 -10.94 -7.15
N CYS A 68 -16.23 -10.27 -8.24
CA CYS A 68 -15.64 -8.94 -8.21
C CYS A 68 -16.14 -8.07 -9.37
N ASN A 69 -16.03 -6.75 -9.23
CA ASN A 69 -16.33 -5.81 -10.31
C ASN A 69 -15.12 -5.61 -11.23
N VAL A 70 -13.91 -5.51 -10.65
CA VAL A 70 -12.66 -5.33 -11.39
C VAL A 70 -11.57 -6.21 -10.78
N PRO A 71 -11.13 -7.30 -11.42
CA PRO A 71 -10.10 -8.16 -10.86
C PRO A 71 -8.75 -7.44 -10.81
N LEU A 72 -7.87 -7.88 -9.92
CA LEU A 72 -6.48 -7.42 -9.78
C LEU A 72 -6.38 -5.90 -9.50
N VAL A 73 -7.33 -5.34 -8.75
CA VAL A 73 -7.32 -3.92 -8.37
C VAL A 73 -7.40 -3.78 -6.86
N THR A 74 -6.52 -2.94 -6.33
CA THR A 74 -6.61 -2.37 -4.98
C THR A 74 -6.53 -0.86 -5.06
N ASN A 75 -7.31 -0.19 -4.22
CA ASN A 75 -7.34 1.27 -4.16
C ASN A 75 -7.22 1.70 -2.70
N LEU A 76 -6.22 2.53 -2.39
CA LEU A 76 -5.93 3.00 -1.04
C LEU A 76 -7.00 4.00 -0.54
N GLY A 77 -7.76 3.60 0.47
CA GLY A 77 -8.77 4.44 1.11
C GLY A 77 -8.21 5.38 2.18
N GLY A 78 -7.19 4.96 2.93
CA GLY A 78 -6.59 5.76 3.99
C GLY A 78 -5.82 4.94 5.00
N GLY A 79 -5.32 5.59 6.04
CA GLY A 79 -4.64 4.92 7.14
C GLY A 79 -4.39 5.82 8.34
N HIS A 80 -3.97 5.20 9.45
CA HIS A 80 -3.58 5.92 10.67
C HIS A 80 -2.49 5.16 11.42
N ALA A 81 -1.75 5.88 12.26
CA ALA A 81 -0.73 5.30 13.12
C ALA A 81 -1.37 4.39 14.19
N ILE A 82 -0.74 3.25 14.45
CA ILE A 82 -1.13 2.33 15.53
C ILE A 82 0.07 2.11 16.47
N PRO A 83 -0.14 1.74 17.74
CA PRO A 83 0.96 1.58 18.68
C PRO A 83 2.00 0.57 18.21
N SER A 84 3.28 0.96 18.31
CA SER A 84 4.42 0.07 18.17
C SER A 84 4.94 -0.33 19.55
N GLN A 85 5.31 -1.60 19.70
CA GLN A 85 5.91 -2.11 20.94
C GLN A 85 7.45 -2.11 20.88
N LYS A 86 8.03 -1.73 19.75
CA LYS A 86 9.47 -1.76 19.52
C LYS A 86 10.01 -0.33 19.36
N PRO A 87 11.12 0.02 20.04
CA PRO A 87 11.87 1.22 19.71
C PRO A 87 12.27 1.21 18.22
N ALA A 88 12.30 2.40 17.60
CA ALA A 88 12.67 2.58 16.19
C ALA A 88 11.79 1.79 15.18
N GLU A 89 10.52 1.59 15.51
CA GLU A 89 9.53 0.98 14.62
C GLU A 89 8.25 1.80 14.62
N ASP A 90 7.80 2.24 13.45
CA ASP A 90 6.49 2.85 13.25
C ASP A 90 5.52 1.86 12.62
N LYS A 91 4.25 1.91 13.03
CA LYS A 91 3.19 1.07 12.49
C LYS A 91 1.99 1.88 12.05
N PHE A 92 1.43 1.47 10.94
CA PHE A 92 0.23 2.08 10.38
C PHE A 92 -0.78 1.02 9.99
N ARG A 93 -2.05 1.25 10.32
CA ARG A 93 -3.16 0.48 9.74
C ARG A 93 -3.63 1.20 8.48
N LEU A 94 -3.60 0.47 7.36
CA LEU A 94 -4.09 0.92 6.07
C LEU A 94 -5.43 0.26 5.78
N TYR A 95 -6.29 0.98 5.06
CA TYR A 95 -7.57 0.52 4.55
C TYR A 95 -7.56 0.68 3.04
N PHE A 96 -8.07 -0.33 2.34
CA PHE A 96 -8.09 -0.35 0.89
C PHE A 96 -9.37 -1.02 0.38
N GLY A 97 -9.86 -0.54 -0.76
CA GLY A 97 -10.82 -1.27 -1.57
C GLY A 97 -10.10 -2.36 -2.35
N GLY A 98 -10.73 -3.51 -2.50
CA GLY A 98 -10.23 -4.67 -3.23
C GLY A 98 -11.24 -5.12 -4.27
N ALA A 99 -10.75 -5.32 -5.50
CA ALA A 99 -11.49 -5.77 -6.66
C ALA A 99 -12.81 -5.02 -6.96
N ASP A 100 -12.88 -3.76 -6.51
CA ASP A 100 -14.08 -2.92 -6.48
C ASP A 100 -15.32 -3.62 -5.89
N ALA A 101 -15.12 -4.48 -4.89
CA ALA A 101 -16.19 -5.28 -4.30
C ALA A 101 -16.03 -5.49 -2.78
N VAL A 102 -14.82 -5.39 -2.24
CA VAL A 102 -14.53 -5.63 -0.81
C VAL A 102 -13.70 -4.50 -0.21
N VAL A 103 -13.75 -4.40 1.12
CA VAL A 103 -12.86 -3.53 1.89
C VAL A 103 -11.92 -4.39 2.73
N GLY A 104 -10.62 -4.13 2.61
CA GLY A 104 -9.56 -4.81 3.35
C GLY A 104 -8.79 -3.86 4.25
N THR A 105 -7.97 -4.45 5.13
CA THR A 105 -7.00 -3.72 5.93
C THR A 105 -5.67 -4.47 6.00
N ALA A 106 -4.57 -3.72 6.05
CA ALA A 106 -3.22 -4.23 6.22
C ALA A 106 -2.48 -3.41 7.29
N VAL A 107 -1.42 -3.99 7.85
CA VAL A 107 -0.51 -3.28 8.75
C VAL A 107 0.83 -3.07 8.05
N ALA A 108 1.19 -1.82 7.83
CA ALA A 108 2.52 -1.44 7.40
C ALA A 108 3.42 -1.25 8.62
N THR A 109 4.62 -1.82 8.57
CA THR A 109 5.65 -1.66 9.61
C THR A 109 6.88 -1.02 8.96
N VAL A 110 7.34 0.09 9.51
CA VAL A 110 8.55 0.80 9.09
C VAL A 110 9.59 0.66 10.20
N ARG A 111 10.81 0.27 9.85
CA ARG A 111 11.91 0.10 10.81
C ARG A 111 13.07 0.99 10.42
N PHE A 112 13.66 1.64 11.42
CA PHE A 112 14.84 2.48 11.25
C PHE A 112 16.07 1.73 11.75
N HIS A 113 17.20 1.89 11.06
CA HIS A 113 18.50 1.32 11.41
C HIS A 113 19.51 2.44 11.63
#